data_AF-A0A378TN36-F1
#
_entry.id   AF-A0A378TN36-F1
#
_cell.length_a   1.000
_cell.length_b   1.000
_cell.length_c   1.000
_cell.angle_alpha   90.00
_cell.angle_beta   90.00
_cell.angle_gamma   90.00
#
_symmetry.space_group_name_H-M   'P 1'
#
loop_
_entity.id
_entity.type
_entity.pdbx_description
1 polymer ?
#
loop_
_entity_poly.entity_id
_entity_poly.type
_entity_poly.pdbx_seq_one_letter_code
_entity_poly.pdbx_strand_id
1 'polypeptide(L)'
;MKEFIRGVPRRTIVGFFGTLYALALLFALFPPLYLWGSGIRFEILGIPFAIMYWIVNALVLGLTLTAFYVVEDIRGELDDDSTEHESNAPVTGSLGG
;
A
#
# COMPACT_ATOMS: atom_id res chain seq x y z
N MET A 1 -6.36 -8.67 -19.54
CA MET A 1 -5.50 -8.46 -18.34
C MET A 1 -6.30 -8.35 -17.05
N LYS A 2 -7.37 -7.54 -16.98
CA LYS A 2 -8.22 -7.44 -15.77
C LYS A 2 -8.87 -8.77 -15.35
N GLU A 3 -9.25 -9.62 -16.29
CA GLU A 3 -9.81 -10.97 -16.00
C GLU A 3 -8.82 -11.88 -15.27
N PHE A 4 -7.53 -11.80 -15.60
CA PHE A 4 -6.49 -12.56 -14.90
C PHE A 4 -6.40 -12.13 -13.43
N ILE A 5 -6.40 -10.81 -13.17
CA ILE A 5 -6.33 -10.23 -11.81
C ILE A 5 -7.56 -10.62 -10.96
N ARG A 6 -8.74 -10.69 -11.58
CA ARG A 6 -9.97 -11.15 -10.92
C ARG A 6 -9.95 -12.65 -10.61
N GLY A 7 -9.29 -13.46 -11.44
CA GLY A 7 -9.18 -14.91 -11.25
C GLY A 7 -8.17 -15.35 -10.17
N VAL A 8 -7.26 -14.49 -9.73
CA VAL A 8 -6.28 -14.83 -8.68
C VAL A 8 -6.95 -14.80 -7.29
N PRO A 9 -6.70 -15.79 -6.40
CA PRO A 9 -7.22 -15.75 -5.03
C PRO A 9 -6.73 -14.52 -4.25
N ARG A 10 -7.63 -13.88 -3.48
CA ARG A 10 -7.31 -12.71 -2.65
C ARG A 10 -6.10 -12.94 -1.74
N ARG A 11 -6.06 -14.11 -1.10
CA ARG A 11 -4.99 -14.50 -0.17
C ARG A 11 -3.60 -14.51 -0.83
N THR A 12 -3.52 -14.84 -2.12
CA THR A 12 -2.28 -14.82 -2.89
C THR A 12 -1.83 -13.38 -3.16
N ILE A 13 -2.74 -12.49 -3.54
CA ILE A 13 -2.45 -11.08 -3.80
C ILE A 13 -1.99 -10.39 -2.52
N VAL A 14 -2.77 -10.52 -1.43
CA VAL A 14 -2.42 -9.95 -0.12
C VAL A 14 -1.10 -10.53 0.39
N GLY A 15 -0.88 -11.83 0.24
CA GLY A 15 0.39 -12.46 0.62
C GLY A 15 1.57 -11.91 -0.19
N PHE A 16 1.41 -11.73 -1.50
CA PHE A 16 2.45 -11.22 -2.38
C PHE A 16 2.81 -9.76 -2.05
N PHE A 17 1.82 -8.86 -2.04
CA PHE A 17 2.03 -7.44 -1.75
C PHE A 17 2.44 -7.21 -0.29
N GLY A 18 1.87 -7.95 0.65
CA GLY A 18 2.26 -7.92 2.06
C GLY A 18 3.70 -8.39 2.28
N THR A 19 4.15 -9.43 1.56
CA THR A 19 5.55 -9.86 1.62
C THR A 19 6.50 -8.82 1.03
N LEU A 20 6.16 -8.24 -0.13
CA LEU A 20 6.94 -7.15 -0.73
C LEU A 20 7.04 -5.95 0.20
N TYR A 21 5.94 -5.56 0.84
CA TYR A 21 5.89 -4.50 1.83
C TYR A 21 6.76 -4.80 3.05
N ALA A 22 6.65 -6.00 3.62
CA ALA A 22 7.47 -6.41 4.76
C ALA A 22 8.97 -6.42 4.43
N LEU A 23 9.35 -6.91 3.25
CA LEU A 23 10.73 -6.87 2.77
C LEU A 23 11.23 -5.44 2.58
N ALA A 24 10.42 -4.56 1.97
CA ALA A 24 10.75 -3.15 1.82
C ALA A 24 10.97 -2.48 3.18
N LEU A 25 10.13 -2.76 4.18
CA LEU A 25 10.29 -2.26 5.54
C LEU A 25 11.57 -2.78 6.24
N LEU A 26 11.88 -4.07 6.10
CA LEU A 26 13.14 -4.61 6.62
C LEU A 26 14.32 -3.87 5.98
N PHE A 27 14.27 -3.70 4.66
CA PHE A 27 15.23 -2.91 3.93
C PHE A 27 15.22 -1.45 4.38
N ALA A 28 14.11 -0.85 4.78
CA ALA A 28 14.12 0.52 5.28
C ALA A 28 14.90 0.63 6.61
N LEU A 29 14.89 -0.42 7.43
CA LEU A 29 15.52 -0.44 8.75
C LEU A 29 17.03 -0.73 8.71
N PHE A 30 17.45 -1.80 8.03
CA PHE A 30 18.79 -2.37 8.26
C PHE A 30 19.97 -1.65 7.59
N PRO A 31 19.88 -1.20 6.32
CA PRO A 31 21.00 -0.54 5.65
C PRO A 31 21.32 0.86 6.20
N PRO A 32 20.36 1.73 6.58
CA PRO A 32 20.69 2.94 7.32
C PRO A 32 21.40 2.64 8.66
N LEU A 33 20.96 1.61 9.40
CA LEU A 33 21.61 1.16 10.64
C LEU A 33 23.04 0.65 10.39
N TYR A 34 23.23 -0.16 9.35
CA TYR A 34 24.54 -0.68 8.95
C TYR A 34 25.50 0.42 8.47
N LEU A 35 25.00 1.36 7.65
CA LEU A 35 25.78 2.49 7.14
C LEU A 35 26.16 3.46 8.27
N TRP A 36 25.24 3.69 9.22
CA TRP A 36 25.50 4.49 10.41
C TRP A 36 26.58 3.86 11.31
N GLY A 37 26.54 2.53 11.51
CA GLY A 37 27.54 1.81 12.32
C GLY A 37 28.89 1.58 11.63
N SER A 38 28.95 1.51 10.30
CA SER A 38 30.18 1.20 9.54
C SER A 38 31.04 2.42 9.20
N GLY A 39 30.53 3.65 9.35
CA GLY A 39 31.28 4.87 9.06
C GLY A 39 31.50 5.16 7.58
N ILE A 40 30.84 4.43 6.67
CA ILE A 40 30.94 4.61 5.22
C ILE A 40 30.28 5.94 4.81
N ARG A 41 31.09 6.86 4.29
CA ARG A 41 30.66 8.17 3.77
C ARG A 41 30.78 8.19 2.25
N PHE A 42 29.95 7.42 1.58
CA PHE A 42 29.87 7.41 0.12
C PHE A 42 28.77 8.37 -0.35
N GLU A 43 29.07 9.17 -1.36
CA GLU A 43 28.14 10.13 -1.96
C GLU A 43 27.94 9.81 -3.44
N ILE A 44 26.70 9.95 -3.91
CA ILE A 44 26.33 9.80 -5.32
C ILE A 44 25.73 11.12 -5.76
N LEU A 45 26.34 11.78 -6.75
CA LEU A 45 25.89 13.08 -7.26
C LEU A 45 25.76 14.16 -6.17
N GLY A 46 26.59 14.10 -5.12
CA GLY A 46 26.55 15.01 -3.97
C GLY A 46 25.45 14.70 -2.94
N ILE A 47 24.72 13.59 -3.11
CA ILE A 47 23.73 13.12 -2.14
C ILE A 47 24.34 11.95 -1.35
N PRO A 48 24.27 11.97 -0.01
CA PRO A 48 24.73 10.85 0.80
C PRO A 48 24.01 9.56 0.41
N PHE A 49 24.76 8.47 0.26
CA PHE A 49 24.21 7.17 -0.13
C PHE A 49 23.03 6.73 0.75
N ALA A 50 23.09 7.02 2.05
CA ALA A 50 21.99 6.75 2.97
C ALA A 50 20.68 7.46 2.57
N ILE A 51 20.73 8.72 2.13
CA ILE A 51 19.54 9.46 1.69
C ILE A 51 19.00 8.87 0.39
N MET A 52 19.88 8.57 -0.57
CA MET A 52 19.48 7.90 -1.81
C MET A 52 18.80 6.56 -1.55
N TYR A 53 19.34 5.79 -0.61
CA TYR A 53 18.77 4.52 -0.19
C TYR A 53 17.34 4.68 0.34
N TRP A 54 17.10 5.67 1.22
CA TRP A 54 15.77 5.98 1.74
C TRP A 54 14.78 6.38 0.64
N ILE A 55 15.20 7.19 -0.32
CA ILE A 55 14.36 7.61 -1.45
C ILE A 55 13.94 6.40 -2.29
N VAL A 56 14.89 5.53 -2.64
CA VAL A 56 14.60 4.31 -3.41
C VAL A 56 13.63 3.42 -2.63
N ASN A 57 13.84 3.25 -1.32
CA ASN A 57 12.96 2.43 -0.51
C ASN A 57 11.54 3.01 -0.43
N ALA A 58 11.41 4.33 -0.22
CA ALA A 58 10.13 5.02 -0.22
C ALA A 58 9.39 4.87 -1.56
N LEU A 59 10.11 4.95 -2.69
CA LEU A 59 9.54 4.71 -4.01
C LEU A 59 9.05 3.27 -4.18
N VAL A 60 9.85 2.28 -3.78
CA VAL A 60 9.45 0.86 -3.85
C VAL A 60 8.20 0.60 -3.00
N LEU A 61 8.17 1.14 -1.78
CA LEU A 61 7.04 1.01 -0.86
C LEU A 61 5.78 1.66 -1.43
N GLY A 62 5.90 2.91 -1.90
CA GLY A 62 4.81 3.67 -2.49
C GLY A 62 4.24 2.97 -3.71
N LEU A 63 5.08 2.53 -4.65
CA LEU A 63 4.65 1.81 -5.84
C LEU A 63 3.99 0.47 -5.50
N THR A 64 4.49 -0.25 -4.50
CA THR A 64 3.90 -1.51 -4.04
C THR A 64 2.48 -1.29 -3.52
N LEU A 65 2.28 -0.25 -2.69
CA LEU A 65 0.96 0.09 -2.15
C LEU A 65 0.02 0.62 -3.23
N THR A 66 0.49 1.49 -4.13
CA THR A 66 -0.31 1.97 -5.26
C THR A 66 -0.75 0.83 -6.16
N ALA A 67 0.15 -0.10 -6.48
CA ALA A 67 -0.19 -1.28 -7.27
C ALA A 67 -1.20 -2.19 -6.55
N PHE A 68 -1.04 -2.38 -5.23
CA PHE A 68 -1.99 -3.14 -4.43
C PHE A 68 -3.39 -2.49 -4.45
N TYR A 69 -3.45 -1.18 -4.23
CA TYR A 69 -4.70 -0.40 -4.29
C TYR A 69 -5.40 -0.54 -5.65
N VAL A 70 -4.68 -0.40 -6.75
CA VAL A 70 -5.23 -0.58 -8.11
C VAL A 70 -5.75 -2.01 -8.33
N VAL A 71 -5.10 -3.01 -7.74
CA VAL A 71 -5.57 -4.40 -7.83
C VAL A 71 -6.87 -4.61 -7.05
N GLU A 72 -6.99 -4.04 -5.85
CA GLU A 72 -8.23 -4.09 -5.05
C GLU A 72 -9.38 -3.35 -5.74
N ASP A 73 -9.11 -2.19 -6.33
CA ASP A 73 -10.04 -1.40 -7.15
C ASP A 73 -10.59 -2.19 -8.34
N ILE A 74 -9.72 -2.83 -9.14
CA ILE A 74 -10.14 -3.63 -10.32
C ILE A 74 -11.03 -4.82 -9.91
N ARG A 75 -10.85 -5.34 -8.69
CA ARG A 75 -11.62 -6.45 -8.13
C ARG A 75 -12.95 -6.01 -7.54
N GLY A 76 -13.18 -4.71 -7.37
CA GLY A 76 -14.36 -4.18 -6.69
C GLY A 76 -14.35 -4.48 -5.19
N GLU A 77 -13.19 -4.79 -4.59
CA GLU A 77 -13.09 -5.01 -3.14
C GLU A 77 -13.16 -3.70 -2.35
N LEU A 78 -13.03 -2.55 -3.02
CA LEU A 78 -13.14 -1.20 -2.43
C LEU A 78 -14.57 -0.64 -2.46
N ASP A 79 -15.46 -1.20 -3.27
CA ASP A 79 -16.86 -0.74 -3.45
C ASP A 79 -17.82 -1.39 -2.44
N ASP A 80 -17.36 -1.72 -1.22
CA ASP A 80 -18.20 -2.38 -0.22
C ASP A 80 -19.34 -1.43 0.25
N ASP A 81 -20.58 -1.74 -0.18
CA ASP A 81 -21.85 -0.99 -0.03
C ASP A 81 -22.30 -0.65 1.41
N SER A 82 -21.41 -0.78 2.40
CA SER A 82 -21.66 -0.47 3.81
C SER A 82 -22.00 1.00 4.09
N THR A 83 -21.81 1.90 3.12
CA THR A 83 -22.20 3.33 3.23
C THR A 83 -23.57 3.66 2.63
N GLU A 84 -24.26 2.73 1.95
CA GLU A 84 -25.58 3.02 1.36
C GLU A 84 -26.78 2.76 2.29
N HIS A 85 -26.58 2.00 3.38
CA HIS A 85 -27.68 1.59 4.25
C HIS A 85 -28.22 2.67 5.21
N GLU A 86 -27.56 3.81 5.36
CA GLU A 86 -27.98 4.87 6.30
C GLU A 86 -28.83 5.99 5.67
N SER A 87 -28.87 6.10 4.33
CA SER A 87 -29.58 7.18 3.63
C SER A 87 -31.04 6.88 3.29
N ASN A 88 -31.48 5.62 3.37
CA ASN A 88 -32.80 5.18 2.86
C ASN A 88 -33.77 4.74 3.97
N ALA A 89 -33.58 5.20 5.21
CA ALA A 89 -34.65 5.09 6.20
C ALA A 89 -35.86 5.92 5.69
N PRO A 90 -37.02 5.31 5.42
CA PRO A 90 -38.20 6.08 5.06
C PRO A 90 -38.51 6.99 6.25
N VAL A 91 -38.59 8.30 6.01
CA VAL A 91 -39.11 9.27 6.97
C VAL A 91 -40.58 8.89 7.19
N THR A 92 -40.82 7.96 8.13
CA THR A 92 -42.16 7.60 8.57
C THR A 92 -42.81 8.87 9.08
N GLY A 93 -43.87 9.26 8.37
CA GLY A 93 -44.55 10.54 8.55
C GLY A 93 -45.01 10.73 9.99
N SER A 94 -44.50 11.79 10.60
CA SER A 94 -45.18 12.46 11.70
C SER A 94 -46.24 13.40 11.10
N LEU A 95 -47.36 12.82 10.68
CA LEU A 95 -48.60 13.55 10.43
C LEU A 95 -49.78 12.69 10.87
N GLY A 96 -50.31 12.98 12.05
CA GLY A 96 -51.63 12.52 12.47
C GLY A 96 -51.78 12.23 13.96
N GLY A 97 -52.53 13.08 14.68
CA GLY A 97 -53.11 12.79 15.99
C GLY A 97 -52.83 13.84 17.05
#